data_AF-A0A0F4LL37-F1
#
_entry.id   AF-A0A0F4LL37-F1
#
_cell.length_a   1.000
_cell.length_b   1.000
_cell.length_c   1.000
_cell.angle_alpha   90.00
_cell.angle_beta   90.00
_cell.angle_gamma   90.00
#
_symmetry.space_group_name_H-M   'P 1'
#
loop_
_entity.id
_entity.type
_entity.pdbx_description
1 polymer ?
#
loop_
_entity_poly.entity_id
_entity_poly.type
_entity_poly.pdbx_seq_one_letter_code
_entity_poly.pdbx_strand_id
1 'polypeptide(L)' 'MSKKPENINVEINEVKGKENPTWEVVIPQKKSIGVIEKIAGRYRATTGKTNSILYAKSLESSINDLLSYFALHEK' A
#
# COMPACT_ATOMS: atom_id res chain seq x y z
N MET A 1 -17.73 18.54 -11.07
CA MET A 1 -18.35 17.62 -10.09
C MET A 1 -17.23 16.86 -9.38
N SER A 2 -17.01 17.09 -8.08
CA SER A 2 -16.05 16.31 -7.31
C SER A 2 -16.53 14.86 -7.27
N LYS A 3 -15.79 13.96 -7.93
CA LYS A 3 -16.01 12.52 -7.78
C LYS A 3 -15.87 12.22 -6.29
N LYS A 4 -16.95 11.77 -5.65
CA LYS A 4 -16.86 11.22 -4.29
C LYS A 4 -15.77 10.13 -4.31
N PRO A 5 -14.87 10.08 -3.31
CA PRO A 5 -13.90 9.00 -3.25
C PRO A 5 -14.68 7.69 -3.28
N GLU A 6 -14.46 6.89 -4.33
CA GLU A 6 -14.97 5.53 -4.36
C GLU A 6 -14.33 4.80 -3.18
N ASN A 7 -15.14 4.10 -2.38
CA ASN A 7 -14.59 3.21 -1.36
C ASN A 7 -13.84 2.09 -2.08
N ILE A 8 -12.51 2.19 -2.10
CA ILE A 8 -11.65 1.14 -2.62
C ILE A 8 -11.57 0.09 -1.51
N ASN A 9 -12.25 -1.04 -1.69
CA ASN A 9 -12.02 -2.20 -0.85
C ASN A 9 -10.59 -2.67 -1.08
N VAL A 10 -9.82 -2.76 0.00
CA VAL A 10 -8.46 -3.32 0.00
C VAL A 10 -8.37 -4.46 0.98
N GLU A 11 -7.57 -5.46 0.63
CA GLU A 11 -7.14 -6.52 1.53
C GLU A 11 -5.68 -6.31 1.88
N ILE A 12 -5.34 -6.60 3.14
CA ILE A 12 -4.00 -6.47 3.69
C ILE A 12 -3.57 -7.87 4.11
N ASN A 13 -2.62 -8.43 3.38
CA ASN A 13 -2.15 -9.80 3.58
C ASN A 13 -0.76 -9.78 4.20
N GLU A 14 -0.59 -10.37 5.37
CA GLU A 14 0.75 -10.51 5.97
C GLU A 14 1.59 -11.54 5.19
N VAL A 15 2.78 -11.13 4.78
CA VAL A 15 3.72 -11.99 4.06
C VAL A 15 4.64 -12.69 5.06
N LYS A 16 4.42 -13.99 5.23
CA LYS A 16 5.20 -14.83 6.15
C LYS A 16 6.59 -15.14 5.59
N GLY A 17 7.53 -15.45 6.49
CA GLY A 17 8.89 -15.86 6.12
C GLY A 17 9.83 -14.72 5.68
N LYS A 18 9.45 -13.47 5.94
CA LYS A 18 10.29 -12.29 5.73
C LYS A 18 11.05 -11.94 7.00
N GLU A 19 12.27 -11.42 6.83
CA GLU A 19 13.11 -10.95 7.95
C GLU A 19 12.43 -9.80 8.72
N ASN A 20 11.76 -8.91 8.00
CA ASN A 20 10.98 -7.81 8.56
C ASN A 20 9.48 -8.09 8.43
N PRO A 21 8.64 -7.64 9.40
CA PRO A 21 7.19 -7.66 9.23
C PRO A 21 6.79 -6.99 7.93
N THR A 22 6.08 -7.74 7.09
CA THR A 22 5.79 -7.36 5.70
C THR A 22 4.33 -7.61 5.40
N TRP A 23 3.68 -6.68 4.73
CA TRP A 23 2.29 -6.78 4.30
C TRP A 23 2.18 -6.46 2.81
N GLU A 24 1.42 -7.26 2.10
CA GLU A 24 0.98 -6.96 0.74
C GLU A 24 -0.38 -6.29 0.81
N VAL A 25 -0.53 -5.18 0.08
CA VAL A 25 -1.82 -4.51 -0.07
C VAL A 25 -2.35 -4.82 -1.45
N VAL A 26 -3.57 -5.35 -1.52
CA VAL A 26 -4.20 -5.76 -2.77
C VAL A 26 -5.60 -5.16 -2.90
N ILE A 27 -5.98 -4.81 -4.13
CA ILE A 27 -7.38 -4.54 -4.44
C ILE A 27 -7.97 -5.87 -4.95
N PRO A 28 -8.97 -6.45 -4.25
CA PRO A 28 -9.60 -7.70 -4.66
C PRO A 28 -10.03 -7.66 -6.12
N GLN A 29 -9.82 -8.76 -6.84
CA GLN A 29 -10.18 -8.92 -8.26
C GLN A 29 -9.46 -7.97 -9.24
N LYS A 30 -8.55 -7.11 -8.78
CA LYS A 30 -7.74 -6.25 -9.65
C LYS A 30 -6.27 -6.67 -9.65
N LYS A 31 -5.54 -6.32 -8.58
CA LYS A 31 -4.09 -6.51 -8.49
C LYS A 31 -3.53 -6.05 -7.15
N SER A 32 -2.30 -6.49 -6.86
CA SER A 32 -1.44 -5.94 -5.82
C SER A 32 -1.11 -4.47 -6.14
N ILE A 33 -1.31 -3.59 -5.16
CA ILE A 33 -1.00 -2.15 -5.29
C ILE A 33 0.39 -1.83 -4.74
N GLY A 34 0.92 -2.66 -3.85
CA GLY A 34 2.24 -2.49 -3.28
C GLY A 34 2.49 -3.36 -2.05
N VAL A 35 3.71 -3.27 -1.56
CA VAL A 35 4.20 -4.00 -0.38
C VAL A 35 4.66 -3.02 0.67
N ILE A 36 4.35 -3.28 1.93
CA ILE A 36 4.74 -2.48 3.09
C ILE A 36 5.66 -3.32 3.97
N GLU A 37 6.83 -2.79 4.30
CA GLU A 37 7.79 -3.45 5.19
C GLU A 37 8.07 -2.57 6.40
N LYS A 38 8.09 -3.15 7.61
CA LYS A 38 8.48 -2.42 8.82
C LYS A 38 10.00 -2.46 8.98
N ILE A 39 10.66 -1.33 8.75
CA ILE A 39 12.12 -1.20 8.78
C ILE A 39 12.51 -0.06 9.70
N ALA A 40 13.41 -0.32 10.66
CA ALA A 40 13.96 0.69 11.58
C ALA A 40 12.89 1.58 12.25
N GLY A 41 11.76 0.99 12.65
CA GLY A 41 10.67 1.69 13.33
C GLY A 41 9.74 2.51 12.42
N ARG A 42 9.92 2.44 11.09
CA ARG A 42 9.02 3.05 10.08
C ARG A 42 8.41 2.00 9.18
N TYR A 43 7.36 2.38 8.45
CA TYR A 43 6.71 1.56 7.44
C TYR A 43 7.13 2.07 6.06
N ARG A 44 7.85 1.23 5.31
CA ARG A 44 8.30 1.48 3.94
C ARG A 44 7.30 0.85 2.99
N ALA A 45 6.51 1.66 2.31
CA ALA A 45 5.66 1.24 1.21
C ALA A 45 6.45 1.27 -0.11
N THR A 46 6.32 0.21 -0.91
CA THR A 46 6.85 0.12 -2.28
C THR A 46 5.68 -0.09 -3.24
N THR A 47 5.49 0.82 -4.19
CA THR A 47 4.39 0.74 -5.18
C THR A 47 4.66 -0.37 -6.19
N GLY A 48 3.61 -1.10 -6.61
CA GLY A 48 3.78 -2.27 -7.47
C GLY A 48 4.24 -1.96 -8.91
N LYS A 49 3.80 -0.84 -9.51
CA LYS A 49 4.06 -0.54 -10.94
C LYS A 49 5.34 0.26 -11.17
N THR A 50 5.64 1.21 -10.29
CA THR A 50 6.74 2.18 -10.46
C THR A 50 7.89 1.97 -9.48
N ASN A 51 7.77 1.00 -8.55
CA ASN A 51 8.72 0.79 -7.44
C ASN A 51 9.05 2.09 -6.68
N SER A 52 8.08 3.00 -6.61
CA SER A 52 8.21 4.23 -5.82
C SER A 52 8.16 3.88 -4.34
N ILE A 53 9.03 4.52 -3.55
CA ILE A 53 9.16 4.25 -2.13
C ILE A 53 8.54 5.40 -1.33
N LEU A 54 7.65 5.05 -0.40
CA LEU A 54 6.98 5.96 0.51
C LEU A 54 7.26 5.52 1.96
N TYR A 55 7.35 6.48 2.88
CA TYR A 55 7.63 6.20 4.29
C TYR A 55 6.55 6.78 5.19
N ALA A 56 6.05 5.96 6.10
CA ALA A 56 5.03 6.34 7.07
C ALA A 56 5.39 5.92 8.50
N LYS A 57 4.72 6.56 9.47
CA LYS A 57 4.89 6.28 10.91
C LYS A 57 4.05 5.08 11.39
N SER A 58 3.00 4.73 10.66
CA SER A 58 2.10 3.62 10.97
C SER A 58 1.76 2.82 9.71
N LEU A 59 1.31 1.57 9.90
CA LEU A 59 0.84 0.71 8.82
C LEU A 59 -0.35 1.35 8.09
N GLU A 60 -1.31 1.89 8.84
CA GLU A 60 -2.50 2.54 8.30
C GLU A 60 -2.16 3.75 7.41
N SER A 61 -1.26 4.63 7.86
CA SER A 61 -0.79 5.74 7.03
C SER A 61 -0.10 5.25 5.76
N SER A 62 0.71 4.20 5.86
CA SER A 62 1.38 3.60 4.70
C SER A 62 0.40 3.00 3.68
N ILE A 63 -0.71 2.42 4.13
CA ILE A 63 -1.78 1.92 3.27
C ILE A 63 -2.49 3.08 2.57
N ASN A 64 -2.82 4.14 3.30
CA ASN A 64 -3.46 5.33 2.75
C ASN A 64 -2.59 6.04 1.72
N ASP A 65 -1.27 6.06 1.93
CA ASP A 65 -0.30 6.61 0.97
C ASP A 65 -0.28 5.77 -0.32
N LEU A 66 -0.24 4.43 -0.21
CA LEU A 66 -0.33 3.53 -1.38
C LEU A 66 -1.64 3.69 -2.15
N LEU A 67 -2.76 3.78 -1.45
CA LEU A 67 -4.08 4.02 -2.04
C LEU A 67 -4.15 5.34 -2.77
N SER A 68 -3.64 6.41 -2.15
CA SER A 68 -3.59 7.74 -2.75
C SER A 68 -2.72 7.75 -4.00
N TYR A 69 -1.55 7.12 -3.94
CA TYR A 69 -0.67 6.96 -5.09
C TYR A 69 -1.35 6.20 -6.23
N PHE A 70 -1.98 5.07 -5.92
CA PHE A 70 -2.73 4.27 -6.88
C PHE A 70 -3.84 5.08 -7.56
N ALA A 71 -4.63 5.83 -6.78
CA ALA A 71 -5.71 6.65 -7.30
C ALA A 71 -5.23 7.77 -8.24
N LEU A 72 -4.04 8.32 -8.01
CA LEU A 72 -3.47 9.41 -8.80
C LEU A 72 -2.74 8.94 -10.06
N HIS A 73 -2.07 7.78 -10.01
CA HIS A 73 -1.14 7.34 -11.06
C HIS A 73 -1.60 6.11 -11.85
N GLU A 74 -2.59 5.36 -11.35
CA GLU A 74 -3.00 4.09 -11.94
C GLU A 74 -4.49 3.97 -12.25
N LYS A 75 -5.29 5.03 -12.02
CA LYS A 75 -6.70 5.07 -12.40
C LYS A 75 -6.90 5.32 -13.90
#